data_AF-A0A523U7Q2-F1
#
_entry.id   AF-A0A523U7Q2-F1
#
_cell.length_a   1.000
_cell.length_b   1.000
_cell.length_c   1.000
_cell.angle_alpha   90.00
_cell.angle_beta   90.00
_cell.angle_gamma   90.00
#
_symmetry.space_group_name_H-M   'P 1'
#
loop_
_entity.id
_entity.type
_entity.pdbx_description
1 polymer ?
#
loop_
_entity_poly.entity_id
_entity_poly.type
_entity_poly.pdbx_seq_one_letter_code
_entity_poly.pdbx_strand_id
1 'polypeptide(L)'
;MKLKKLELYGFKSFADKTTVEFHDGVTGVVGPNGCGKSNIVDAFKWILGEQSAKSLRGTEMLDVIFNGTRERKALGYAEASLVFTGVRDTLVCDRDEVKISRRLWRSGESEYMIDGKNCRLKDIRELFMDTGIGKEAYSVIEQGKIDALLNANSKERRSVFEEAAGITRYKVKKKQAERTLERVDNRLEVLRVKIETLETQVRSLRIQAGRARKHMEYTEAISSLQTEEALHNYHAFTNKIGVLKKKISRVQEKRRSLEAEYERLEAAVIEKQTMFIDIGEKLRATDADVQEQESALRVSAERRRIARDRIDEIDRELERITEMVGELNRQKRELEADLALAERDLAGHGDRVGACRDALTAARREYAETSAALRSALDRLEMKKAEHLALLDSRAASQNRLMGLNVEKRGLTVRKERCDRRREELEAKLTAVAMQRMEVEDKK
;
A
#
# COMPACT_ATOMS: atom_id res chain seq x y z
N MET A 1 65.41 93.75 69.65
CA MET A 1 64.67 94.27 68.47
C MET A 1 64.26 95.71 68.67
N LYS A 2 64.56 96.60 67.71
CA LYS A 2 64.18 98.03 67.70
C LYS A 2 63.61 98.41 66.33
N LEU A 3 62.73 99.42 66.30
CA LEU A 3 62.19 99.97 65.06
C LEU A 3 63.14 101.06 64.53
N LYS A 4 63.61 100.94 63.30
CA LYS A 4 64.57 101.87 62.67
C LYS A 4 63.88 102.92 61.80
N LYS A 5 62.99 102.49 60.92
CA LYS A 5 62.27 103.40 60.00
C LYS A 5 60.95 102.83 59.52
N LEU A 6 60.04 103.74 59.17
CA LEU A 6 58.79 103.49 58.45
C LEU A 6 58.86 104.22 57.09
N GLU A 7 58.71 103.48 56.00
CA GLU A 7 58.64 104.03 54.65
C GLU A 7 57.19 103.95 54.15
N LEU A 8 56.65 105.06 53.68
CA LEU A 8 55.27 105.19 53.20
C LEU A 8 55.27 105.71 51.77
N TYR A 9 54.46 105.12 50.90
CA TYR A 9 54.22 105.59 49.56
C TYR A 9 52.77 105.34 49.15
N GLY A 10 52.07 106.37 48.69
CA GLY A 10 50.66 106.29 48.33
C GLY A 10 49.73 105.81 49.44
N PHE A 11 50.14 105.89 50.71
CA PHE A 11 49.39 105.41 51.85
C PHE A 11 48.59 106.55 52.50
N LYS A 12 47.26 106.53 52.39
CA LYS A 12 46.35 107.55 52.91
C LYS A 12 46.84 108.97 52.59
N SER A 13 47.17 109.78 53.60
CA SER A 13 47.65 111.17 53.42
C SER A 13 49.05 111.29 52.81
N PHE A 14 49.82 110.19 52.71
CA PHE A 14 51.20 110.18 52.23
C PHE A 14 51.26 109.82 50.74
N ALA A 15 51.07 110.83 49.89
CA ALA A 15 51.14 110.66 48.44
C ALA A 15 52.58 110.43 47.95
N ASP A 16 53.53 111.21 48.44
CA ASP A 16 54.95 111.08 48.10
C ASP A 16 55.66 110.09 49.01
N LYS A 17 56.78 109.54 48.54
CA LYS A 17 57.61 108.64 49.34
C LYS A 17 58.10 109.38 50.59
N THR A 18 57.58 109.00 51.73
CA THR A 18 57.86 109.61 53.03
C THR A 18 58.57 108.59 53.90
N THR A 19 59.71 108.95 54.47
CA THR A 19 60.44 108.09 55.41
C THR A 19 60.42 108.74 56.79
N VAL A 20 59.94 107.99 57.79
CA VAL A 20 59.96 108.38 59.20
C VAL A 20 61.05 107.56 59.86
N GLU A 21 62.10 108.22 60.34
CA GLU A 21 63.19 107.58 61.09
C GLU A 21 62.86 107.59 62.58
N PHE A 22 63.12 106.48 63.26
CA PHE A 22 62.91 106.32 64.69
C PHE A 22 64.27 106.21 65.39
N HIS A 23 64.48 107.05 66.38
CA HIS A 23 65.69 107.05 67.19
C HIS A 23 65.44 106.35 68.53
N ASP A 24 66.53 106.07 69.25
CA ASP A 24 66.45 105.53 70.60
C ASP A 24 65.81 106.54 71.57
N GLY A 25 64.92 106.06 72.44
CA GLY A 25 64.21 106.87 73.43
C GLY A 25 62.74 107.08 73.07
N VAL A 26 62.23 108.29 73.34
CA VAL A 26 60.82 108.63 73.14
C VAL A 26 60.66 109.49 71.89
N THR A 27 59.97 108.96 70.88
CA THR A 27 59.65 109.69 69.64
C THR A 27 58.26 110.32 69.76
N GLY A 28 58.20 111.65 69.83
CA GLY A 28 56.95 112.42 69.81
C GLY A 28 56.52 112.77 68.39
N VAL A 29 55.34 112.31 67.97
CA VAL A 29 54.75 112.70 66.67
C VAL A 29 53.74 113.82 66.91
N VAL A 30 54.11 115.05 66.55
CA VAL A 30 53.29 116.25 66.73
C VAL A 30 52.87 116.85 65.39
N GLY A 31 51.72 117.51 65.37
CA GLY A 31 51.19 118.19 64.18
C GLY A 31 49.71 118.54 64.32
N PRO A 32 49.22 119.52 63.54
CA PRO A 32 47.84 119.98 63.59
C PRO A 32 46.84 118.87 63.23
N ASN A 33 45.57 119.04 63.61
CA ASN A 33 44.55 118.05 63.27
C ASN A 33 44.43 117.89 61.75
N GLY A 34 44.34 116.64 61.28
CA GLY A 34 44.28 116.31 59.85
C GLY A 34 45.62 116.13 59.14
N CYS A 35 46.77 116.36 59.80
CA CYS A 35 48.10 116.22 59.19
C CYS A 35 48.58 114.76 58.94
N GLY A 36 47.75 113.75 59.23
CA GLY A 36 48.12 112.35 59.03
C GLY A 36 48.89 111.69 60.18
N LYS A 37 49.07 112.35 61.36
CA LYS A 37 49.65 111.75 62.58
C LYS A 37 49.12 110.34 62.87
N SER A 38 47.80 110.24 62.86
CA SER A 38 47.03 109.03 63.07
C SER A 38 47.32 107.94 62.03
N ASN A 39 47.59 108.32 60.78
CA ASN A 39 47.83 107.38 59.68
C ASN A 39 49.17 106.64 59.82
N ILE A 40 50.13 107.19 60.57
CA ILE A 40 51.38 106.49 60.89
C ILE A 40 51.07 105.21 61.66
N VAL A 41 50.23 105.28 62.71
CA VAL A 41 49.80 104.13 63.51
C VAL A 41 49.00 103.13 62.67
N ASP A 42 48.17 103.62 61.74
CA ASP A 42 47.43 102.73 60.83
C ASP A 42 48.37 101.97 59.88
N ALA A 43 49.44 102.61 59.40
CA ALA A 43 50.44 101.95 58.59
C ALA A 43 51.14 100.81 59.35
N PHE A 44 51.47 101.01 60.64
CA PHE A 44 52.01 99.94 61.49
C PHE A 44 51.10 98.71 61.52
N LYS A 45 49.83 98.91 61.87
CA LYS A 45 48.85 97.80 61.94
C LYS A 45 48.65 97.12 60.60
N TRP A 46 48.59 97.92 59.54
CA TRP A 46 48.37 97.42 58.20
C TRP A 46 49.53 96.53 57.73
N ILE A 47 50.78 96.92 57.99
CA ILE A 47 51.97 96.14 57.67
C ILE A 47 52.04 94.86 58.52
N LEU A 48 51.68 94.94 59.81
CA LEU A 48 51.61 93.79 60.73
C LEU A 48 50.42 92.84 60.47
N GLY A 49 49.60 93.12 59.44
CA GLY A 49 48.61 92.16 58.95
C GLY A 49 47.20 92.37 59.49
N GLU A 50 46.83 93.60 59.86
CA GLU A 50 45.43 93.99 60.08
C GLU A 50 44.65 93.92 58.76
N GLN A 51 43.50 93.26 58.79
CA GLN A 51 42.64 92.98 57.63
C GLN A 51 41.29 93.71 57.72
N SER A 52 40.98 94.34 58.85
CA SER A 52 39.77 95.13 59.04
C SER A 52 39.98 96.57 58.57
N ALA A 53 39.28 96.96 57.51
CA ALA A 53 39.26 98.36 57.04
C ALA A 53 38.78 99.32 58.13
N LYS A 54 37.79 98.90 58.92
CA LYS A 54 37.25 99.65 60.05
C LYS A 54 38.29 99.93 61.14
N SER A 55 39.16 98.96 61.44
CA SER A 55 40.26 99.15 62.40
C SER A 55 41.31 100.16 61.90
N LEU A 56 41.45 100.26 60.58
CA LEU A 56 42.29 101.26 59.92
C LEU A 56 41.54 102.56 59.65
N ARG A 57 40.36 102.81 60.24
CA ARG A 57 39.55 104.03 60.00
C ARG A 57 39.25 104.29 58.52
N GLY A 58 39.01 103.22 57.77
CA GLY A 58 38.46 103.25 56.41
C GLY A 58 37.15 102.47 56.35
N THR A 59 36.41 102.65 55.26
CA THR A 59 35.19 101.87 54.98
C THR A 59 35.56 100.59 54.24
N GLU A 60 36.46 100.71 53.26
CA GLU A 60 37.00 99.60 52.47
C GLU A 60 38.52 99.49 52.61
N MET A 61 39.07 98.31 52.34
CA MET A 61 40.52 98.12 52.40
C MET A 61 41.24 98.99 51.35
N LEU A 62 40.59 99.30 50.23
CA LEU A 62 41.12 100.19 49.19
C LEU A 62 41.31 101.63 49.66
N ASP A 63 40.64 102.06 50.74
CA ASP A 63 40.76 103.41 51.32
C ASP A 63 42.14 103.67 51.94
N VAL A 64 43.01 102.65 52.05
CA VAL A 64 44.41 102.87 52.42
C VAL A 64 45.22 103.51 51.29
N ILE A 65 44.73 103.46 50.04
CA ILE A 65 45.39 104.06 48.88
C ILE A 65 45.05 105.56 48.81
N PHE A 66 46.06 106.39 48.56
CA PHE A 66 45.87 107.83 48.37
C PHE A 66 44.90 108.09 47.20
N ASN A 67 43.74 108.64 47.55
CA ASN A 67 42.63 108.89 46.63
C ASN A 67 42.74 110.21 45.85
N GLY A 68 43.86 110.93 45.96
CA GLY A 68 44.08 112.21 45.28
C GLY A 68 43.53 113.41 46.06
N THR A 69 43.96 114.59 45.65
CA THR A 69 43.45 115.89 46.09
C THR A 69 43.16 116.77 44.86
N ARG A 70 42.66 118.00 45.04
CA ARG A 70 42.45 118.93 43.91
C ARG A 70 43.72 119.21 43.11
N GLU A 71 44.89 119.11 43.74
CA GLU A 71 46.20 119.39 43.13
C GLU A 71 46.95 118.11 42.73
N ARG A 72 46.57 116.94 43.23
CA ARG A 72 47.31 115.67 43.04
C ARG A 72 46.42 114.53 42.60
N LYS A 73 46.85 113.82 41.55
CA LYS A 73 46.14 112.63 41.05
C LYS A 73 46.17 111.50 42.07
N ALA A 74 45.14 110.65 42.03
CA ALA A 74 45.09 109.42 42.81
C ALA A 74 46.17 108.42 42.36
N LEU A 75 46.71 107.66 43.31
CA LEU A 75 47.77 106.68 43.04
C LEU A 75 47.20 105.28 42.80
N GLY A 76 47.92 104.47 42.02
CA GLY A 76 47.50 103.11 41.63
C GLY A 76 47.72 102.04 42.71
N TYR A 77 48.56 102.31 43.70
CA TYR A 77 48.85 101.41 44.81
C TYR A 77 49.30 102.18 46.06
N ALA A 78 49.18 101.54 47.22
CA ALA A 78 49.84 101.94 48.44
C ALA A 78 50.91 100.91 48.80
N GLU A 79 52.06 101.39 49.26
CA GLU A 79 53.11 100.56 49.83
C GLU A 79 53.58 101.16 51.14
N ALA A 80 53.69 100.33 52.17
CA ALA A 80 54.22 100.73 53.46
C ALA A 80 55.20 99.66 53.94
N SER A 81 56.32 100.10 54.50
CA SER A 81 57.39 99.21 54.96
C SER A 81 57.91 99.58 56.33
N LEU A 82 58.07 98.59 57.21
CA LEU A 82 58.76 98.72 58.49
C LEU A 82 60.15 98.10 58.39
N VAL A 83 61.14 98.77 58.95
CA VAL A 83 62.49 98.20 59.12
C VAL A 83 62.81 98.12 60.59
N PHE A 84 63.11 96.90 61.05
CA PHE A 84 63.56 96.62 62.41
C PHE A 84 65.06 96.29 62.42
N THR A 85 65.77 96.70 63.47
CA THR A 85 67.20 96.43 63.74
C THR A 85 67.38 95.65 65.03
N GLY A 86 68.54 95.03 65.23
CA GLY A 86 68.84 94.27 66.45
C GLY A 86 67.88 93.10 66.63
N VAL A 87 67.59 92.40 65.53
CA VAL A 87 66.59 91.33 65.47
C VAL A 87 67.18 89.93 65.67
N ARG A 88 68.51 89.76 65.61
CA ARG A 88 69.17 88.43 65.68
C ARG A 88 68.79 87.61 66.91
N ASP A 89 68.60 88.27 68.06
CA ASP A 89 68.29 87.59 69.31
C ASP A 89 66.78 87.32 69.49
N THR A 90 65.93 87.94 68.67
CA THR A 90 64.46 87.96 68.87
C THR A 90 63.69 87.29 67.73
N LEU A 91 64.21 87.36 66.50
CA LEU A 91 63.63 86.78 65.30
C LEU A 91 64.56 85.69 64.75
N VAL A 92 63.96 84.65 64.16
CA VAL A 92 64.71 83.60 63.46
C VAL A 92 65.11 84.11 62.08
N CYS A 93 66.06 85.05 62.02
CA CYS A 93 66.58 85.61 60.78
C CYS A 93 68.11 85.72 60.80
N ASP A 94 68.74 85.49 59.64
CA ASP A 94 70.21 85.53 59.48
C ASP A 94 70.77 86.97 59.45
N ARG A 95 69.90 87.97 59.36
CA ARG A 95 70.25 89.40 59.20
C ARG A 95 69.91 90.18 60.45
N ASP A 96 70.73 91.20 60.73
CA ASP A 96 70.47 92.11 61.86
C ASP A 96 69.43 93.19 61.57
N GLU A 97 69.00 93.30 60.31
CA GLU A 97 67.90 94.14 59.88
C GLU A 97 66.89 93.31 59.10
N VAL A 98 65.60 93.54 59.37
CA VAL A 98 64.49 92.94 58.62
C VAL A 98 63.56 94.04 58.14
N LYS A 99 63.26 94.03 56.83
CA LYS A 99 62.29 94.91 56.19
C LYS A 99 61.00 94.13 55.92
N ILE A 100 59.88 94.62 56.41
CA ILE A 100 58.57 94.02 56.16
C ILE A 100 57.72 95.04 55.44
N SER A 101 57.22 94.64 54.28
CA SER A 101 56.49 95.52 53.38
C SER A 101 55.15 94.93 53.05
N ARG A 102 54.13 95.78 52.96
CA ARG A 102 52.83 95.43 52.41
C ARG A 102 52.52 96.38 51.27
N ARG A 103 52.10 95.82 50.14
CA ARG A 103 51.62 96.55 48.97
C ARG A 103 50.17 96.18 48.71
N LEU A 104 49.35 97.16 48.34
CA LEU A 104 47.98 96.95 47.89
C LEU A 104 47.74 97.74 46.62
N TRP A 105 47.32 97.02 45.58
CA TRP A 105 46.96 97.57 44.29
C TRP A 105 45.48 97.94 44.26
N ARG A 106 45.10 98.90 43.40
CA ARG A 106 43.68 99.23 43.16
C ARG A 106 42.86 98.05 42.61
N SER A 107 43.51 97.02 42.06
CA SER A 107 42.87 95.75 41.68
C SER A 107 42.35 94.95 42.88
N GLY A 108 42.74 95.30 44.11
CA GLY A 108 42.44 94.56 45.34
C GLY A 108 43.51 93.52 45.70
N GLU A 109 44.52 93.34 44.85
CA GLU A 109 45.64 92.42 45.13
C GLU A 109 46.55 93.00 46.23
N SER A 110 46.78 92.22 47.29
CA SER A 110 47.67 92.58 48.38
C SER A 110 48.89 91.66 48.41
N GLU A 111 50.07 92.26 48.32
CA GLU A 111 51.35 91.57 48.38
C GLU A 111 52.01 91.81 49.74
N TYR A 112 52.51 90.73 50.33
CA TYR A 112 53.26 90.75 51.58
C TYR A 112 54.70 90.37 51.29
N MET A 113 55.65 91.14 51.80
CA MET A 113 57.06 90.94 51.52
C MET A 113 57.90 91.00 52.80
N ILE A 114 58.86 90.08 52.92
CA ILE A 114 59.93 90.13 53.92
C ILE A 114 61.25 90.26 53.14
N ASP A 115 62.01 91.31 53.41
CA ASP A 115 63.25 91.67 52.71
C ASP A 115 63.10 91.70 51.18
N GLY A 116 61.94 92.14 50.69
CA GLY A 116 61.61 92.23 49.27
C GLY A 116 61.21 90.90 48.62
N LYS A 117 61.15 89.78 49.36
CA LYS A 117 60.64 88.50 48.86
C LYS A 117 59.17 88.32 49.21
N ASN A 118 58.35 87.92 48.24
CA ASN A 118 56.93 87.63 48.46
C ASN A 118 56.76 86.48 49.47
N CYS A 119 55.86 86.70 50.44
CA CYS A 119 55.55 85.75 51.51
C CYS A 119 54.04 85.74 51.77
N ARG A 120 53.57 84.81 52.60
CA ARG A 120 52.16 84.77 53.02
C ARG A 120 52.00 85.62 54.27
N LEU A 121 50.79 86.15 54.48
CA LEU A 121 50.41 86.81 55.73
C LEU A 121 50.68 85.93 56.96
N LYS A 122 50.53 84.59 56.82
CA LYS A 122 50.86 83.65 57.89
C LYS A 122 52.34 83.75 58.29
N ASP A 123 53.23 83.92 57.33
CA ASP A 123 54.68 83.93 57.55
C ASP A 123 55.08 85.21 58.32
N ILE A 124 54.48 86.37 57.99
CA ILE A 124 54.67 87.61 58.78
C ILE A 124 54.14 87.47 60.21
N ARG A 125 52.96 86.83 60.38
CA ARG A 125 52.40 86.59 61.72
C ARG A 125 53.24 85.61 62.53
N GLU A 126 53.79 84.59 61.90
CA GLU A 126 54.67 83.61 62.55
C GLU A 126 56.02 84.22 62.91
N LEU A 127 56.56 85.13 62.08
CA LEU A 127 57.80 85.85 62.33
C LEU A 127 57.75 86.62 63.66
N PHE A 128 56.66 87.35 63.91
CA PHE A 128 56.49 88.10 65.16
C PHE A 128 55.74 87.35 66.27
N MET A 129 55.50 86.06 66.09
CA MET A 129 54.91 85.24 67.14
C MET A 129 55.88 85.15 68.30
N ASP A 130 55.44 85.53 69.50
CA ASP A 130 56.22 85.58 70.76
C ASP A 130 57.16 86.80 70.91
N THR A 131 57.16 87.77 69.98
CA THR A 131 57.90 89.04 70.16
C THR A 131 57.09 90.16 70.77
N GLY A 132 55.79 89.91 71.05
CA GLY A 132 54.85 90.94 71.52
C GLY A 132 54.50 92.01 70.47
N ILE A 133 54.79 91.79 69.18
CA ILE A 133 54.49 92.70 68.06
C ILE A 133 53.64 91.97 67.00
N GLY A 134 52.34 91.85 67.21
CA GLY A 134 51.41 91.14 66.34
C GLY A 134 50.07 91.87 66.19
N LYS A 135 49.12 91.22 65.51
CA LYS A 135 47.77 91.79 65.26
C LYS A 135 47.05 92.20 66.56
N GLU A 136 47.21 91.42 67.63
CA GLU A 136 46.59 91.66 68.94
C GLU A 136 47.56 92.28 69.95
N ALA A 137 48.77 92.61 69.52
CA ALA A 137 49.81 92.99 70.44
C ALA A 137 49.44 94.21 71.30
N TYR A 138 49.79 94.09 72.57
CA TYR A 138 49.79 95.16 73.56
C TYR A 138 50.77 96.29 73.19
N SER A 139 51.67 96.08 72.22
CA SER A 139 52.64 97.08 71.75
C SER A 139 52.00 98.23 70.96
N VAL A 140 50.77 98.08 70.47
CA VAL A 140 50.00 99.18 69.85
C VAL A 140 48.71 99.40 70.65
N ILE A 141 48.72 100.46 71.46
CA ILE A 141 47.57 100.89 72.27
C ILE A 141 46.83 102.02 71.55
N GLU A 142 45.57 101.76 71.18
CA GLU A 142 44.68 102.76 70.61
C GLU A 142 43.93 103.52 71.70
N GLN A 143 43.40 104.69 71.34
CA GLN A 143 42.43 105.39 72.16
C GLN A 143 41.22 104.47 72.43
N GLY A 144 40.87 104.26 73.71
CA GLY A 144 39.78 103.38 74.14
C GLY A 144 40.12 101.89 74.25
N LYS A 145 41.31 101.44 73.81
CA LYS A 145 41.72 100.02 73.91
C LYS A 145 42.03 99.59 75.35
N ILE A 146 42.44 100.54 76.20
CA ILE A 146 42.64 100.32 77.65
C ILE A 146 41.30 100.00 78.32
N ASP A 147 40.26 100.78 78.04
CA ASP A 147 38.91 100.54 78.58
C ASP A 147 38.31 99.23 78.09
N ALA A 148 38.55 98.87 76.83
CA ALA A 148 38.13 97.58 76.27
C ALA A 148 38.80 96.40 76.97
N LEU A 149 40.10 96.51 77.29
CA LEU A 149 40.85 95.45 77.97
C LEU A 149 40.40 95.28 79.43
N LEU A 150 40.06 96.37 80.12
CA LEU A 150 39.50 96.33 81.48
C LEU A 150 38.12 95.66 81.52
N ASN A 151 37.30 95.87 80.48
CA ASN A 151 35.97 95.29 80.35
C ASN A 151 35.92 93.92 79.64
N ALA A 152 37.06 93.38 79.19
CA ALA A 152 37.12 92.11 78.47
C ALA A 152 36.75 90.91 79.35
N ASN A 153 36.15 89.88 78.73
CA ASN A 153 35.77 88.65 79.42
C ASN A 153 37.00 87.79 79.80
N SER A 154 36.82 86.80 80.69
CA SER A 154 37.93 85.99 81.21
C SER A 154 38.73 85.25 80.12
N LYS A 155 38.10 84.92 78.98
CA LYS A 155 38.73 84.20 77.88
C LYS A 155 39.59 85.14 77.01
N GLU A 156 39.08 86.32 76.70
CA GLU A 156 39.79 87.39 75.98
C GLU A 156 40.95 87.94 76.81
N ARG A 157 40.74 88.11 78.11
CA ARG A 157 41.83 88.52 79.01
C ARG A 157 42.92 87.45 79.09
N ARG A 158 42.54 86.17 79.11
CA ARG A 158 43.48 85.06 79.09
C ARG A 158 44.31 85.03 77.80
N SER A 159 43.74 85.30 76.63
CA SER A 159 44.55 85.32 75.39
C SER A 159 45.62 86.39 75.42
N VAL A 160 45.34 87.57 76.01
CA VAL A 160 46.35 88.62 76.21
C VAL A 160 47.49 88.15 77.12
N PHE A 161 47.19 87.47 78.22
CA PHE A 161 48.22 86.91 79.11
C PHE A 161 48.99 85.75 78.47
N GLU A 162 48.32 84.91 77.67
CA GLU A 162 48.98 83.81 76.94
C GLU A 162 49.93 84.33 75.86
N GLU A 163 49.59 85.44 75.20
CA GLU A 163 50.47 86.14 74.26
C GLU A 163 51.65 86.78 74.98
N ALA A 164 51.43 87.44 76.11
CA ALA A 164 52.49 88.00 76.94
C ALA A 164 53.44 86.93 77.51
N ALA A 165 52.92 85.73 77.79
CA ALA A 165 53.70 84.59 78.26
C ALA A 165 54.42 83.82 77.14
N GLY A 166 54.22 84.18 75.86
CA GLY A 166 54.88 83.53 74.71
C GLY A 166 54.50 82.06 74.50
N ILE A 167 53.34 81.61 75.00
CA ILE A 167 52.91 80.20 74.88
C ILE A 167 52.03 79.94 73.65
N THR A 168 51.63 80.99 72.94
CA THR A 168 50.68 80.93 71.82
C THR A 168 51.19 80.03 70.69
N ARG A 169 52.49 80.09 70.36
CA ARG A 169 53.11 79.24 69.33
C ARG A 169 52.92 77.75 69.62
N TYR A 170 53.20 77.32 70.85
CA TYR A 170 53.08 75.92 71.26
C TYR A 170 51.64 75.44 71.24
N LYS A 171 50.70 76.29 71.69
CA LYS A 171 49.27 75.98 71.69
C LYS A 171 48.71 75.79 70.28
N VAL A 172 49.12 76.64 69.33
CA VAL A 172 48.74 76.50 67.91
C VAL A 172 49.33 75.23 67.31
N LYS A 173 50.62 74.94 67.55
CA LYS A 173 51.27 73.72 67.05
C LYS A 173 50.63 72.45 67.62
N LYS A 174 50.32 72.42 68.92
CA LYS A 174 49.63 71.29 69.57
C LYS A 174 48.29 71.02 68.90
N LYS A 175 47.45 72.04 68.75
CA LYS A 175 46.12 71.90 68.12
C LYS A 175 46.20 71.42 66.66
N GLN A 176 47.23 71.83 65.93
CA GLN A 176 47.47 71.37 64.56
C GLN A 176 47.91 69.91 64.52
N ALA A 177 48.77 69.48 65.45
CA ALA A 177 49.19 68.09 65.58
C ALA A 177 48.01 67.19 65.93
N GLU A 178 47.18 67.57 66.91
CA GLU A 178 45.96 66.85 67.31
C GLU A 178 45.01 66.64 66.12
N ARG A 179 44.74 67.68 65.33
CA ARG A 179 43.90 67.59 64.12
C ARG A 179 44.51 66.69 63.04
N THR A 180 45.83 66.60 62.98
CA THR A 180 46.52 65.75 62.01
C THR A 180 46.43 64.30 62.44
N LEU A 181 46.61 64.02 63.74
CA LEU A 181 46.49 62.70 64.33
C LEU A 181 45.08 62.13 64.11
N GLU A 182 44.04 62.91 64.45
CA GLU A 182 42.63 62.53 64.24
C GLU A 182 42.35 62.17 62.77
N ARG A 183 42.93 62.90 61.82
CA ARG A 183 42.79 62.60 60.40
C ARG A 183 43.48 61.29 60.01
N VAL A 184 44.63 60.99 60.61
CA VAL A 184 45.36 59.74 60.35
C VAL A 184 44.60 58.55 60.93
N ASP A 185 44.07 58.66 62.13
CA ASP A 185 43.29 57.60 62.77
C ASP A 185 42.05 57.23 61.94
N ASN A 186 41.28 58.23 61.51
CA ASN A 186 40.13 58.02 60.63
C ASN A 186 40.52 57.31 59.31
N ARG A 187 41.71 57.61 58.76
CA ARG A 187 42.20 56.93 57.54
C ARG A 187 42.59 55.48 57.81
N LEU A 188 43.17 55.19 58.97
CA LEU A 188 43.54 53.83 59.36
C LEU A 188 42.30 52.95 59.57
N GLU A 189 41.23 53.47 60.14
CA GLU A 189 39.96 52.74 60.28
C GLU A 189 39.39 52.32 58.92
N VAL A 190 39.33 53.24 57.96
CA VAL A 190 38.88 52.94 56.60
C VAL A 190 39.76 51.87 55.95
N LEU A 191 41.08 51.93 56.15
CA LEU A 191 42.00 50.95 55.60
C LEU A 191 41.77 49.56 56.20
N ARG A 192 41.50 49.45 57.51
CA ARG A 192 41.20 48.17 58.16
C ARG A 192 39.98 47.49 57.56
N VAL A 193 38.89 48.24 57.37
CA VAL A 193 37.66 47.71 56.73
C VAL A 193 37.94 47.22 55.31
N LYS A 194 38.78 47.96 54.56
CA LYS A 194 39.18 47.55 53.20
C LYS A 194 39.99 46.26 53.20
N ILE A 195 40.90 46.08 54.15
CA ILE A 195 41.69 44.84 54.30
C ILE A 195 40.77 43.66 54.59
N GLU A 196 39.86 43.78 55.55
CA GLU A 196 38.91 42.70 55.91
C GLU A 196 38.02 42.30 54.72
N THR A 197 37.58 43.28 53.93
CA THR A 197 36.80 43.06 52.71
C THR A 197 37.63 42.29 51.67
N LEU A 198 38.89 42.69 51.46
CA LEU A 198 39.79 42.03 50.52
C LEU A 198 40.13 40.59 50.96
N GLU A 199 40.34 40.35 52.25
CA GLU A 199 40.55 39.00 52.78
C GLU A 199 39.37 38.08 52.51
N THR A 200 38.15 38.60 52.64
CA THR A 200 36.92 37.85 52.33
C THR A 200 36.82 37.53 50.84
N GLN A 201 37.18 38.47 49.97
CA GLN A 201 37.26 38.22 48.52
C GLN A 201 38.31 37.15 48.19
N VAL A 202 39.50 37.22 48.80
CA VAL A 202 40.58 36.22 48.63
C VAL A 202 40.11 34.83 49.06
N ARG A 203 39.43 34.71 50.20
CA ARG A 203 38.86 33.42 50.66
C ARG A 203 37.86 32.85 49.65
N SER A 204 36.95 33.69 49.14
CA SER A 204 35.99 33.28 48.11
C SER A 204 36.67 32.81 46.83
N LEU A 205 37.65 33.59 46.33
CA LEU A 205 38.42 33.24 45.13
C LEU A 205 39.21 31.93 45.30
N ARG A 206 39.74 31.65 46.50
CA ARG A 206 40.42 30.39 46.81
C ARG A 206 39.47 29.19 46.71
N ILE A 207 38.23 29.32 47.18
CA ILE A 207 37.21 28.27 47.05
C ILE A 207 36.85 28.04 45.58
N GLN A 208 36.66 29.13 44.82
CA GLN A 208 36.36 29.05 43.38
C GLN A 208 37.49 28.39 42.59
N ALA A 209 38.75 28.76 42.85
CA ALA A 209 39.91 28.13 42.24
C ALA A 209 40.01 26.63 42.59
N GLY A 210 39.70 26.25 43.84
CA GLY A 210 39.64 24.85 44.24
C GLY A 210 38.57 24.05 43.49
N ARG A 211 37.38 24.63 43.29
CA ARG A 211 36.30 24.02 42.49
C ARG A 211 36.71 23.88 41.02
N ALA A 212 37.35 24.89 40.45
CA ALA A 212 37.82 24.86 39.05
C ALA A 212 38.88 23.77 38.83
N ARG A 213 39.84 23.62 39.76
CA ARG A 213 40.83 22.52 39.70
C ARG A 213 40.18 21.14 39.73
N LYS A 214 39.27 20.90 40.68
CA LYS A 214 38.52 19.63 40.74
C LYS A 214 37.69 19.38 39.48
N HIS A 215 37.09 20.41 38.91
CA HIS A 215 36.37 20.29 37.65
C HIS A 215 37.30 19.85 36.50
N MET A 216 38.51 20.42 36.41
CA MET A 216 39.51 20.00 35.42
C MET A 216 39.93 18.54 35.63
N GLU A 217 40.24 18.15 36.87
CA GLU A 217 40.56 16.75 37.23
C GLU A 217 39.43 15.79 36.83
N TYR A 218 38.17 16.12 37.14
CA TYR A 218 37.03 15.28 36.77
C TYR A 218 36.77 15.25 35.27
N THR A 219 37.00 16.35 34.56
CA THR A 219 36.84 16.41 33.10
C THR A 219 37.86 15.50 32.42
N GLU A 220 39.10 15.51 32.90
CA GLU A 220 40.16 14.61 32.41
C GLU A 220 39.86 13.15 32.73
N ALA A 221 39.38 12.85 33.95
CA ALA A 221 38.94 11.51 34.33
C ALA A 221 37.74 11.02 33.49
N ILE A 222 36.76 11.88 33.20
CA ILE A 222 35.63 11.53 32.33
C ILE A 222 36.12 11.27 30.91
N SER A 223 36.99 12.11 30.37
CA SER A 223 37.52 11.94 29.01
C SER A 223 38.29 10.64 28.83
N SER A 224 39.09 10.26 29.84
CA SER A 224 39.79 8.96 29.84
C SER A 224 38.82 7.79 29.92
N LEU A 225 37.86 7.82 30.85
CA LEU A 225 36.82 6.77 30.96
C LEU A 225 35.97 6.63 29.70
N GLN A 226 35.58 7.74 29.07
CA GLN A 226 34.85 7.72 27.79
C GLN A 226 35.68 7.09 26.67
N THR A 227 36.99 7.34 26.66
CA THR A 227 37.90 6.74 25.69
C THR A 227 38.02 5.22 25.92
N GLU A 228 38.13 4.79 27.17
CA GLU A 228 38.14 3.37 27.55
C GLU A 228 36.82 2.67 27.17
N GLU A 229 35.68 3.29 27.46
CA GLU A 229 34.36 2.77 27.09
C GLU A 229 34.22 2.67 25.56
N ALA A 230 34.63 3.70 24.83
CA ALA A 230 34.61 3.71 23.37
C ALA A 230 35.47 2.58 22.80
N LEU A 231 36.66 2.34 23.37
CA LEU A 231 37.54 1.25 22.97
C LEU A 231 36.93 -0.13 23.27
N HIS A 232 36.34 -0.30 24.45
CA HIS A 232 35.63 -1.53 24.82
C HIS A 232 34.48 -1.81 23.84
N ASN A 233 33.65 -0.80 23.56
CA ASN A 233 32.54 -0.91 22.62
C ASN A 233 33.02 -1.19 21.20
N TYR A 234 34.12 -0.57 20.76
CA TYR A 234 34.75 -0.87 19.48
C TYR A 234 35.14 -2.34 19.35
N HIS A 235 35.79 -2.91 20.37
CA HIS A 235 36.15 -4.33 20.37
C HIS A 235 34.91 -5.24 20.39
N ALA A 236 33.92 -4.93 21.21
CA ALA A 236 32.66 -5.68 21.28
C ALA A 236 31.93 -5.70 19.92
N PHE A 237 31.81 -4.55 19.26
CA PHE A 237 31.19 -4.45 17.94
C PHE A 237 32.01 -5.15 16.86
N THR A 238 33.34 -5.01 16.89
CA THR A 238 34.22 -5.69 15.93
C THR A 238 34.07 -7.22 16.04
N ASN A 239 34.04 -7.75 17.25
CA ASN A 239 33.78 -9.18 17.49
C ASN A 239 32.40 -9.60 16.99
N LYS A 240 31.35 -8.81 17.28
CA LYS A 240 29.99 -9.10 16.82
C LYS A 240 29.89 -9.08 15.29
N ILE A 241 30.54 -8.13 14.62
CA ILE A 241 30.66 -8.07 13.16
C ILE A 241 31.38 -9.32 12.63
N GLY A 242 32.48 -9.74 13.27
CA GLY A 242 33.20 -10.96 12.89
C GLY A 242 32.32 -12.22 12.94
N VAL A 243 31.54 -12.38 14.01
CA VAL A 243 30.59 -13.49 14.17
C VAL A 243 29.49 -13.43 13.12
N LEU A 244 28.90 -12.24 12.89
CA LEU A 244 27.86 -12.06 11.89
C LEU A 244 28.36 -12.32 10.46
N LYS A 245 29.57 -11.87 10.12
CA LYS A 245 30.21 -12.17 8.82
C LYS A 245 30.34 -13.68 8.60
N LYS A 246 30.81 -14.43 9.61
CA LYS A 246 30.87 -15.90 9.55
C LYS A 246 29.49 -16.55 9.40
N LYS A 247 28.47 -16.00 10.07
CA LYS A 247 27.09 -16.50 9.94
C LYS A 247 26.54 -16.24 8.54
N ILE A 248 26.78 -15.06 7.97
CA ILE A 248 26.38 -14.69 6.61
C ILE A 248 27.04 -15.63 5.60
N SER A 249 28.36 -15.87 5.70
CA SER A 249 29.06 -16.76 4.76
C SER A 249 28.49 -18.18 4.80
N ARG A 250 28.21 -18.71 6.00
CA ARG A 250 27.60 -20.05 6.15
C ARG A 250 26.19 -20.13 5.57
N VAL A 251 25.37 -19.09 5.76
CA VAL A 251 24.01 -19.04 5.20
C VAL A 251 24.05 -18.89 3.68
N GLN A 252 24.97 -18.08 3.14
CA GLN A 252 25.17 -17.94 1.70
C GLN A 252 25.60 -19.24 1.04
N GLU A 253 26.53 -19.98 1.67
CA GLU A 253 26.96 -21.29 1.18
C GLU A 253 25.81 -22.29 1.18
N LYS A 254 25.02 -22.34 2.26
CA LYS A 254 23.82 -23.18 2.34
C LYS A 254 22.73 -22.76 1.33
N ARG A 255 22.60 -21.47 1.05
CA ARG A 255 21.67 -20.97 0.03
C ARG A 255 22.09 -21.44 -1.36
N ARG A 256 23.39 -21.31 -1.69
CA ARG A 256 23.93 -21.79 -2.97
C ARG A 256 23.74 -23.29 -3.16
N SER A 257 23.94 -24.10 -2.10
CA SER A 257 23.71 -25.55 -2.20
C SER A 257 22.23 -25.88 -2.44
N LEU A 258 21.32 -25.17 -1.77
CA LEU A 258 19.87 -25.37 -1.96
C LEU A 258 19.39 -24.86 -3.33
N GLU A 259 19.94 -23.75 -3.82
CA GLU A 259 19.66 -23.24 -5.18
C GLU A 259 20.07 -24.27 -6.24
N ALA A 260 21.26 -24.86 -6.11
CA ALA A 260 21.71 -25.92 -7.02
C ALA A 260 20.86 -27.20 -6.94
N GLU A 261 20.40 -27.57 -5.73
CA GLU A 261 19.49 -28.70 -5.55
C GLU A 261 18.10 -28.42 -6.15
N TYR A 262 17.59 -27.20 -5.99
CA TYR A 262 16.34 -26.75 -6.60
C TYR A 262 16.41 -26.81 -8.12
N GLU A 263 17.44 -26.25 -8.74
CA GLU A 263 17.63 -26.30 -10.20
C GLU A 263 17.69 -27.75 -10.72
N ARG A 264 18.36 -28.64 -9.99
CA ARG A 264 18.42 -30.07 -10.32
C ARG A 264 17.05 -30.74 -10.26
N LEU A 265 16.26 -30.45 -9.21
CA LEU A 265 14.91 -31.00 -9.06
C LEU A 265 13.96 -30.43 -10.10
N GLU A 266 14.06 -29.14 -10.42
CA GLU A 266 13.26 -28.49 -11.46
C GLU A 266 13.54 -29.11 -12.84
N ALA A 267 14.82 -29.33 -13.17
CA ALA A 267 15.19 -30.05 -14.38
C ALA A 267 14.61 -31.48 -14.42
N ALA A 268 14.65 -32.20 -13.29
CA ALA A 268 14.06 -33.54 -13.19
C ALA A 268 12.52 -33.51 -13.34
N VAL A 269 11.84 -32.49 -12.82
CA VAL A 269 10.39 -32.32 -13.00
C VAL A 269 10.06 -32.08 -14.46
N ILE A 270 10.81 -31.21 -15.15
CA ILE A 270 10.63 -30.96 -16.59
C ILE A 270 10.84 -32.25 -17.39
N GLU A 271 11.88 -33.02 -17.07
CA GLU A 271 12.12 -34.33 -17.69
C GLU A 271 10.97 -35.32 -17.46
N LYS A 272 10.41 -35.37 -16.25
CA LYS A 272 9.25 -36.23 -15.96
C LYS A 272 7.98 -35.74 -16.64
N GLN A 273 7.78 -34.44 -16.79
CA GLN A 273 6.66 -33.88 -17.53
C GLN A 273 6.74 -34.21 -19.03
N THR A 274 7.93 -34.10 -19.63
CA THR A 274 8.11 -34.49 -21.04
C THR A 274 7.91 -35.99 -21.23
N MET A 275 8.43 -36.83 -20.34
CA MET A 275 8.14 -38.27 -20.34
C MET A 275 6.64 -38.55 -20.19
N PHE A 276 5.93 -37.83 -19.34
CA PHE A 276 4.49 -37.99 -19.16
C PHE A 276 3.71 -37.61 -20.42
N ILE A 277 4.10 -36.54 -21.11
CA ILE A 277 3.51 -36.13 -22.39
C ILE A 277 3.74 -37.21 -23.45
N ASP A 278 4.97 -37.72 -23.60
CA ASP A 278 5.31 -38.79 -24.55
C ASP A 278 4.53 -40.08 -24.27
N ILE A 279 4.42 -40.48 -23.00
CA ILE A 279 3.59 -41.63 -22.61
C ILE A 279 2.10 -41.35 -22.92
N GLY A 280 1.61 -40.15 -22.67
CA GLY A 280 0.23 -39.75 -22.99
C GLY A 280 -0.06 -39.73 -24.49
N GLU A 281 0.93 -39.42 -25.33
CA GLU A 281 0.83 -39.55 -26.80
C GLU A 281 0.83 -41.01 -27.24
N LYS A 282 1.72 -41.84 -26.69
CA LYS A 282 1.75 -43.29 -26.95
C LYS A 282 0.46 -43.98 -26.52
N LEU A 283 -0.10 -43.59 -25.38
CA LEU A 283 -1.38 -44.11 -24.90
C LEU A 283 -2.52 -43.72 -25.84
N ARG A 284 -2.59 -42.45 -26.27
CA ARG A 284 -3.59 -42.00 -27.25
C ARG A 284 -3.47 -42.72 -28.60
N ALA A 285 -2.25 -42.98 -29.06
CA ALA A 285 -2.02 -43.77 -30.28
C ALA A 285 -2.51 -45.21 -30.08
N THR A 286 -2.18 -45.83 -28.95
CA THR A 286 -2.62 -47.20 -28.62
C THR A 286 -4.14 -47.28 -28.47
N ASP A 287 -4.78 -46.31 -27.82
CA ASP A 287 -6.24 -46.25 -27.70
C ASP A 287 -6.91 -46.08 -29.07
N ALA A 288 -6.32 -45.28 -29.97
CA ALA A 288 -6.80 -45.16 -31.34
C ALA A 288 -6.66 -46.48 -32.11
N ASP A 289 -5.53 -47.18 -31.98
CA ASP A 289 -5.31 -48.51 -32.56
C ASP A 289 -6.32 -49.52 -32.00
N VAL A 290 -6.57 -49.52 -30.68
CA VAL A 290 -7.56 -50.39 -30.04
C VAL A 290 -8.96 -50.07 -30.56
N GLN A 291 -9.36 -48.80 -30.66
CA GLN A 291 -10.66 -48.41 -31.23
C GLN A 291 -10.80 -48.87 -32.68
N GLU A 292 -9.74 -48.75 -33.49
CA GLU A 292 -9.73 -49.25 -34.87
C GLU A 292 -9.91 -50.77 -34.89
N GLN A 293 -9.14 -51.51 -34.08
CA GLN A 293 -9.27 -52.96 -33.98
C GLN A 293 -10.64 -53.41 -33.45
N GLU A 294 -11.21 -52.71 -32.46
CA GLU A 294 -12.57 -52.96 -31.96
C GLU A 294 -13.62 -52.70 -33.04
N SER A 295 -13.48 -51.63 -33.82
CA SER A 295 -14.37 -51.34 -34.94
C SER A 295 -14.27 -52.41 -36.04
N ALA A 296 -13.05 -52.84 -36.37
CA ALA A 296 -12.80 -53.91 -37.33
C ALA A 296 -13.34 -55.25 -36.84
N LEU A 297 -13.17 -55.55 -35.54
CA LEU A 297 -13.71 -56.74 -34.90
C LEU A 297 -15.24 -56.71 -34.89
N ARG A 298 -15.85 -55.54 -34.65
CA ARG A 298 -17.31 -55.35 -34.68
C ARG A 298 -17.87 -55.56 -36.09
N VAL A 299 -17.23 -55.01 -37.11
CA VAL A 299 -17.58 -55.24 -38.52
C VAL A 299 -17.42 -56.73 -38.88
N SER A 300 -16.33 -57.36 -38.45
CA SER A 300 -16.08 -58.79 -38.67
C SER A 300 -17.06 -59.69 -37.91
N ALA A 301 -17.45 -59.32 -36.68
CA ALA A 301 -18.45 -60.01 -35.89
C ALA A 301 -19.84 -59.90 -36.53
N GLU A 302 -20.22 -58.71 -37.03
CA GLU A 302 -21.47 -58.51 -37.74
C GLU A 302 -21.48 -59.28 -39.07
N ARG A 303 -20.39 -59.27 -39.83
CA ARG A 303 -20.24 -60.12 -41.04
C ARG A 303 -20.37 -61.62 -40.70
N ARG A 304 -19.76 -62.08 -39.61
CA ARG A 304 -19.90 -63.47 -39.12
C ARG A 304 -21.30 -63.79 -38.62
N ARG A 305 -22.03 -62.81 -38.08
CA ARG A 305 -23.42 -62.96 -37.69
C ARG A 305 -24.32 -63.08 -38.91
N ILE A 306 -24.20 -62.18 -39.89
CA ILE A 306 -24.92 -62.24 -41.17
C ILE A 306 -24.62 -63.56 -41.89
N ALA A 307 -23.34 -63.99 -41.92
CA ALA A 307 -22.97 -65.26 -42.52
C ALA A 307 -23.57 -66.47 -41.78
N ARG A 308 -23.66 -66.43 -40.44
CA ARG A 308 -24.33 -67.47 -39.65
C ARG A 308 -25.84 -67.46 -39.87
N ASP A 309 -26.48 -66.31 -39.86
CA ASP A 309 -27.92 -66.19 -40.15
C ASP A 309 -28.23 -66.72 -41.57
N ARG A 310 -27.33 -66.49 -42.55
CA ARG A 310 -27.41 -67.04 -43.90
C ARG A 310 -27.22 -68.56 -43.93
N ILE A 311 -26.30 -69.10 -43.12
CA ILE A 311 -26.11 -70.56 -42.98
C ILE A 311 -27.34 -71.18 -42.34
N ASP A 312 -27.87 -70.62 -41.26
CA ASP A 312 -29.10 -71.10 -40.61
C ASP A 312 -30.32 -71.03 -41.55
N GLU A 313 -30.39 -70.02 -42.41
CA GLU A 313 -31.43 -69.91 -43.45
C GLU A 313 -31.27 -71.02 -44.50
N ILE A 314 -30.04 -71.25 -44.99
CA ILE A 314 -29.74 -72.33 -45.93
C ILE A 314 -29.97 -73.72 -45.30
N ASP A 315 -29.65 -73.90 -44.03
CA ASP A 315 -29.86 -75.17 -43.31
C ASP A 315 -31.36 -75.43 -43.11
N ARG A 316 -32.15 -74.41 -42.79
CA ARG A 316 -33.64 -74.54 -42.77
C ARG A 316 -34.21 -74.82 -44.15
N GLU A 317 -33.64 -74.21 -45.20
CA GLU A 317 -34.03 -74.49 -46.59
C GLU A 317 -33.67 -75.93 -46.98
N LEU A 318 -32.50 -76.41 -46.56
CA LEU A 318 -32.03 -77.79 -46.74
C LEU A 318 -32.88 -78.79 -45.97
N GLU A 319 -33.24 -78.52 -44.72
CA GLU A 319 -34.17 -79.35 -43.93
C GLU A 319 -35.53 -79.42 -44.64
N ARG A 320 -36.07 -78.29 -45.08
CA ARG A 320 -37.34 -78.23 -45.80
C ARG A 320 -37.29 -78.96 -47.15
N ILE A 321 -36.19 -78.87 -47.89
CA ILE A 321 -35.96 -79.64 -49.12
C ILE A 321 -35.80 -81.13 -48.80
N THR A 322 -35.13 -81.49 -47.70
CA THR A 322 -34.91 -82.88 -47.29
C THR A 322 -36.20 -83.53 -46.84
N GLU A 323 -37.05 -82.82 -46.10
CA GLU A 323 -38.42 -83.24 -45.78
C GLU A 323 -39.26 -83.39 -47.06
N MET A 324 -39.18 -82.43 -47.99
CA MET A 324 -39.90 -82.50 -49.26
C MET A 324 -39.41 -83.67 -50.14
N VAL A 325 -38.11 -83.96 -50.15
CA VAL A 325 -37.51 -85.14 -50.81
C VAL A 325 -37.90 -86.43 -50.09
N GLY A 326 -38.02 -86.41 -48.76
CA GLY A 326 -38.53 -87.53 -47.96
C GLY A 326 -39.99 -87.85 -48.28
N GLU A 327 -40.83 -86.82 -48.35
CA GLU A 327 -42.25 -86.96 -48.71
C GLU A 327 -42.43 -87.36 -50.18
N LEU A 328 -41.66 -86.80 -51.10
CA LEU A 328 -41.65 -87.22 -52.51
C LEU A 328 -41.15 -88.66 -52.68
N ASN A 329 -40.17 -89.12 -51.88
CA ASN A 329 -39.74 -90.51 -51.89
C ASN A 329 -40.77 -91.45 -51.25
N ARG A 330 -41.53 -90.99 -50.25
CA ARG A 330 -42.65 -91.73 -49.67
C ARG A 330 -43.76 -91.89 -50.71
N GLN A 331 -44.15 -90.80 -51.37
CA GLN A 331 -45.10 -90.80 -52.48
C GLN A 331 -44.62 -91.68 -53.65
N LYS A 332 -43.33 -91.63 -53.99
CA LYS A 332 -42.73 -92.50 -55.00
C LYS A 332 -42.82 -93.97 -54.62
N ARG A 333 -42.55 -94.34 -53.36
CA ARG A 333 -42.67 -95.72 -52.88
C ARG A 333 -44.12 -96.19 -52.82
N GLU A 334 -45.06 -95.33 -52.46
CA GLU A 334 -46.50 -95.60 -52.53
C GLU A 334 -46.94 -95.83 -53.98
N LEU A 335 -46.52 -94.96 -54.92
CA LEU A 335 -46.78 -95.11 -56.35
C LEU A 335 -46.09 -96.33 -56.97
N GLU A 336 -44.88 -96.70 -56.55
CA GLU A 336 -44.18 -97.92 -57.00
C GLU A 336 -44.86 -99.19 -56.44
N ALA A 337 -45.41 -99.14 -55.22
CA ALA A 337 -46.21 -100.22 -54.66
C ALA A 337 -47.56 -100.36 -55.37
N ASP A 338 -48.23 -99.24 -55.67
CA ASP A 338 -49.47 -99.20 -56.46
C ASP A 338 -49.24 -99.66 -57.90
N LEU A 339 -48.11 -99.30 -58.51
CA LEU A 339 -47.71 -99.77 -59.85
C LEU A 339 -47.42 -101.28 -59.85
N ALA A 340 -46.75 -101.81 -58.82
CA ALA A 340 -46.51 -103.24 -58.70
C ALA A 340 -47.78 -104.06 -58.44
N LEU A 341 -48.77 -103.48 -57.74
CA LEU A 341 -50.12 -104.05 -57.60
C LEU A 341 -50.88 -104.01 -58.93
N ALA A 342 -50.86 -102.89 -59.64
CA ALA A 342 -51.49 -102.73 -60.95
C ALA A 342 -50.86 -103.63 -62.04
N GLU A 343 -49.55 -103.85 -62.01
CA GLU A 343 -48.85 -104.77 -62.93
C GLU A 343 -49.20 -106.24 -62.66
N ARG A 344 -49.41 -106.62 -61.38
CA ARG A 344 -49.92 -107.95 -61.02
C ARG A 344 -51.38 -108.15 -61.45
N ASP A 345 -52.22 -107.13 -61.29
CA ASP A 345 -53.61 -107.18 -61.74
C ASP A 345 -53.71 -107.18 -63.27
N LEU A 346 -52.83 -106.47 -63.99
CA LEU A 346 -52.77 -106.46 -65.45
C LEU A 346 -52.29 -107.80 -66.02
N ALA A 347 -51.32 -108.46 -65.38
CA ALA A 347 -50.91 -109.82 -65.73
C ALA A 347 -52.03 -110.84 -65.47
N GLY A 348 -52.75 -110.72 -64.35
CA GLY A 348 -53.91 -111.55 -64.01
C GLY A 348 -55.12 -111.34 -64.95
N HIS A 349 -55.32 -110.13 -65.47
CA HIS A 349 -56.33 -109.85 -66.49
C HIS A 349 -55.89 -110.26 -67.90
N GLY A 350 -54.59 -110.21 -68.22
CA GLY A 350 -54.01 -110.70 -69.48
C GLY A 350 -54.23 -112.19 -69.71
N ASP A 351 -54.02 -113.02 -68.67
CA ASP A 351 -54.25 -114.47 -68.74
C ASP A 351 -55.74 -114.82 -68.85
N ARG A 352 -56.63 -114.03 -68.21
CA ARG A 352 -58.09 -114.19 -68.31
C ARG A 352 -58.65 -113.76 -69.66
N VAL A 353 -58.07 -112.74 -70.30
CA VAL A 353 -58.47 -112.27 -71.64
C VAL A 353 -57.98 -113.22 -72.73
N GLY A 354 -56.81 -113.86 -72.58
CA GLY A 354 -56.33 -114.93 -73.46
C GLY A 354 -57.26 -116.14 -73.46
N ALA A 355 -57.59 -116.67 -72.29
CA ALA A 355 -58.49 -117.82 -72.14
C ALA A 355 -59.92 -117.53 -72.68
N CYS A 356 -60.44 -116.32 -72.48
CA CYS A 356 -61.76 -115.94 -73.00
C CYS A 356 -61.75 -115.71 -74.53
N ARG A 357 -60.63 -115.31 -75.12
CA ARG A 357 -60.50 -115.09 -76.57
C ARG A 357 -60.44 -116.41 -77.33
N ASP A 358 -59.76 -117.42 -76.78
CA ASP A 358 -59.67 -118.76 -77.36
C ASP A 358 -60.98 -119.54 -77.23
N ALA A 359 -61.72 -119.34 -76.12
CA ALA A 359 -63.08 -119.87 -75.98
C ALA A 359 -64.09 -119.22 -76.94
N LEU A 360 -63.94 -117.92 -77.23
CA LEU A 360 -64.83 -117.19 -78.15
C LEU A 360 -64.56 -117.50 -79.63
N THR A 361 -63.32 -117.79 -80.02
CA THR A 361 -63.00 -118.21 -81.39
C THR A 361 -63.45 -119.64 -81.67
N ALA A 362 -63.36 -120.55 -80.69
CA ALA A 362 -63.94 -121.90 -80.77
C ALA A 362 -65.47 -121.85 -80.90
N ALA A 363 -66.15 -121.08 -80.04
CA ALA A 363 -67.61 -120.93 -80.07
C ALA A 363 -68.13 -120.22 -81.35
N ARG A 364 -67.36 -119.28 -81.92
CA ARG A 364 -67.70 -118.65 -83.21
C ARG A 364 -67.57 -119.60 -84.39
N ARG A 365 -66.62 -120.53 -84.36
CA ARG A 365 -66.44 -121.55 -85.40
C ARG A 365 -67.56 -122.59 -85.35
N GLU A 366 -67.93 -123.00 -84.13
CA GLU A 366 -69.04 -123.92 -83.88
C GLU A 366 -70.40 -123.28 -84.23
N TYR A 367 -70.60 -121.97 -83.97
CA TYR A 367 -71.77 -121.21 -84.40
C TYR A 367 -71.83 -121.02 -85.92
N ALA A 368 -70.71 -120.80 -86.61
CA ALA A 368 -70.69 -120.66 -88.06
C ALA A 368 -71.05 -121.98 -88.78
N GLU A 369 -70.56 -123.12 -88.25
CA GLU A 369 -70.87 -124.46 -88.79
C GLU A 369 -72.33 -124.87 -88.52
N THR A 370 -72.85 -124.63 -87.31
CA THR A 370 -74.26 -124.91 -86.98
C THR A 370 -75.23 -123.94 -87.67
N SER A 371 -74.88 -122.66 -87.85
CA SER A 371 -75.74 -121.70 -88.56
C SER A 371 -75.78 -121.98 -90.07
N ALA A 372 -74.68 -122.47 -90.67
CA ALA A 372 -74.67 -122.94 -92.06
C ALA A 372 -75.46 -124.25 -92.25
N ALA A 373 -75.37 -125.19 -91.29
CA ALA A 373 -76.17 -126.41 -91.29
C ALA A 373 -77.67 -126.13 -91.10
N LEU A 374 -78.03 -125.15 -90.25
CA LEU A 374 -79.41 -124.72 -90.02
C LEU A 374 -80.00 -124.03 -91.26
N ARG A 375 -79.23 -123.21 -91.98
CA ARG A 375 -79.65 -122.61 -93.26
C ARG A 375 -79.88 -123.67 -94.34
N SER A 376 -78.98 -124.65 -94.46
CA SER A 376 -79.15 -125.78 -95.39
C SER A 376 -80.38 -126.66 -95.05
N ALA A 377 -80.69 -126.81 -93.76
CA ALA A 377 -81.87 -127.56 -93.31
C ALA A 377 -83.17 -126.77 -93.52
N LEU A 378 -83.16 -125.44 -93.33
CA LEU A 378 -84.31 -124.57 -93.58
C LEU A 378 -84.63 -124.44 -95.08
N ASP A 379 -83.63 -124.33 -95.95
CA ASP A 379 -83.84 -124.32 -97.41
C ASP A 379 -84.39 -125.67 -97.92
N ARG A 380 -83.95 -126.80 -97.34
CA ARG A 380 -84.53 -128.13 -97.64
C ARG A 380 -85.96 -128.27 -97.12
N LEU A 381 -86.27 -127.65 -95.99
CA LEU A 381 -87.63 -127.63 -95.41
C LEU A 381 -88.56 -126.75 -96.25
N GLU A 382 -88.08 -125.61 -96.77
CA GLU A 382 -88.85 -124.75 -97.67
C GLU A 382 -89.07 -125.40 -99.04
N MET A 383 -88.08 -126.06 -99.63
CA MET A 383 -88.28 -126.87 -100.84
C MET A 383 -89.28 -128.01 -100.62
N LYS A 384 -89.17 -128.74 -99.51
CA LYS A 384 -90.13 -129.81 -99.15
C LYS A 384 -91.53 -129.27 -98.86
N LYS A 385 -91.65 -128.09 -98.25
CA LYS A 385 -92.94 -127.39 -98.05
C LYS A 385 -93.54 -126.93 -99.38
N ALA A 386 -92.74 -126.43 -100.31
CA ALA A 386 -93.18 -126.04 -101.64
C ALA A 386 -93.63 -127.27 -102.46
N GLU A 387 -92.90 -128.39 -102.40
CA GLU A 387 -93.34 -129.66 -103.00
C GLU A 387 -94.64 -130.18 -102.37
N HIS A 388 -94.79 -130.09 -101.04
CA HIS A 388 -95.98 -130.56 -100.34
C HIS A 388 -97.20 -129.65 -100.57
N LEU A 389 -97.01 -128.34 -100.74
CA LEU A 389 -98.05 -127.40 -101.16
C LEU A 389 -98.46 -127.63 -102.62
N ALA A 390 -97.52 -127.88 -103.53
CA ALA A 390 -97.82 -128.25 -104.91
C ALA A 390 -98.56 -129.59 -105.03
N LEU A 391 -98.24 -130.57 -104.19
CA LEU A 391 -98.95 -131.86 -104.09
C LEU A 391 -100.34 -131.72 -103.45
N LEU A 392 -100.52 -130.80 -102.51
CA LEU A 392 -101.83 -130.47 -101.94
C LEU A 392 -102.73 -129.74 -102.95
N ASP A 393 -102.20 -128.82 -103.74
CA ASP A 393 -102.93 -128.15 -104.81
C ASP A 393 -103.27 -129.11 -105.96
N SER A 394 -102.34 -130.01 -106.33
CA SER A 394 -102.59 -131.08 -107.30
C SER A 394 -103.68 -132.07 -106.81
N ARG A 395 -103.71 -132.36 -105.50
CA ARG A 395 -104.73 -133.20 -104.87
C ARG A 395 -106.09 -132.50 -104.77
N ALA A 396 -106.12 -131.21 -104.44
CA ALA A 396 -107.34 -130.40 -104.41
C ALA A 396 -107.94 -130.21 -105.81
N ALA A 397 -107.09 -129.98 -106.82
CA ALA A 397 -107.54 -129.90 -108.21
C ALA A 397 -108.05 -131.25 -108.74
N SER A 398 -107.39 -132.35 -108.40
CA SER A 398 -107.84 -133.71 -108.78
C SER A 398 -109.14 -134.12 -108.06
N GLN A 399 -109.35 -133.66 -106.82
CA GLN A 399 -110.64 -133.83 -106.12
C GLN A 399 -111.75 -133.00 -106.76
N ASN A 400 -111.49 -131.76 -107.18
CA ASN A 400 -112.47 -130.94 -107.88
C ASN A 400 -112.80 -131.50 -109.28
N ARG A 401 -111.82 -132.08 -109.98
CA ARG A 401 -112.04 -132.79 -111.25
C ARG A 401 -112.89 -134.05 -111.07
N LEU A 402 -112.72 -134.78 -109.97
CA LEU A 402 -113.54 -135.93 -109.58
C LEU A 402 -114.97 -135.53 -109.18
N MET A 403 -115.15 -134.36 -108.59
CA MET A 403 -116.47 -133.85 -108.21
C MET A 403 -117.26 -133.36 -109.45
N GLY A 404 -116.58 -132.73 -110.42
CA GLY A 404 -117.18 -132.36 -111.71
C GLY A 404 -117.56 -133.55 -112.58
N LEU A 405 -116.67 -134.54 -112.75
CA LEU A 405 -116.95 -135.77 -113.51
C LEU A 405 -118.08 -136.60 -112.91
N ASN A 406 -118.33 -136.50 -111.59
CA ASN A 406 -119.48 -137.14 -110.94
C ASN A 406 -120.81 -136.42 -111.23
N VAL A 407 -120.80 -135.10 -111.43
CA VAL A 407 -121.99 -134.35 -111.88
C VAL A 407 -122.30 -134.69 -113.35
N GLU A 408 -121.27 -134.81 -114.18
CA GLU A 408 -121.38 -135.24 -115.59
C GLU A 408 -121.89 -136.68 -115.71
N LYS A 409 -121.44 -137.58 -114.83
CA LYS A 409 -121.92 -138.97 -114.73
C LYS A 409 -123.40 -139.04 -114.32
N ARG A 410 -123.85 -138.25 -113.33
CA ARG A 410 -125.27 -138.21 -112.95
C ARG A 410 -126.16 -137.62 -114.05
N GLY A 411 -125.70 -136.60 -114.78
CA GLY A 411 -126.43 -136.04 -115.92
C GLY A 411 -126.58 -137.01 -117.10
N LEU A 412 -125.51 -137.74 -117.45
CA LEU A 412 -125.53 -138.76 -118.50
C LEU A 412 -126.41 -139.97 -118.13
N THR A 413 -126.57 -140.25 -116.84
CA THR A 413 -127.48 -141.31 -116.36
C THR A 413 -128.95 -140.92 -116.54
N VAL A 414 -129.32 -139.65 -116.28
CA VAL A 414 -130.67 -139.13 -116.55
C VAL A 414 -130.96 -139.03 -118.05
N ARG A 415 -129.94 -138.76 -118.88
CA ARG A 415 -130.02 -138.85 -120.35
C ARG A 415 -130.24 -140.28 -120.85
N LYS A 416 -129.66 -141.28 -120.18
CA LYS A 416 -129.86 -142.70 -120.50
C LYS A 416 -131.28 -143.15 -120.15
N GLU A 417 -131.78 -142.81 -118.96
CA GLU A 417 -133.15 -143.16 -118.56
C GLU A 417 -134.23 -142.51 -119.43
N ARG A 418 -134.01 -141.30 -119.97
CA ARG A 418 -135.00 -140.68 -120.86
C ARG A 418 -134.94 -141.23 -122.29
N CYS A 419 -133.77 -141.62 -122.78
CA CYS A 419 -133.65 -142.34 -124.06
C CYS A 419 -134.24 -143.76 -123.98
N ASP A 420 -134.22 -144.40 -122.80
CA ASP A 420 -134.88 -145.67 -122.60
C ASP A 420 -136.42 -145.52 -122.58
N ARG A 421 -136.97 -144.42 -122.04
CA ARG A 421 -138.41 -144.10 -122.23
C ARG A 421 -138.78 -143.81 -123.69
N ARG A 422 -137.85 -143.27 -124.47
CA ARG A 422 -138.01 -143.10 -125.92
C ARG A 422 -138.03 -144.44 -126.65
N ARG A 423 -137.50 -145.50 -126.05
CA ARG A 423 -137.56 -146.87 -126.59
C ARG A 423 -138.87 -147.58 -126.24
N GLU A 424 -139.33 -147.44 -125.00
CA GLU A 424 -140.58 -148.07 -124.56
C GLU A 424 -141.83 -147.46 -125.23
N GLU A 425 -141.87 -146.15 -125.51
CA GLU A 425 -143.03 -145.56 -126.23
C GLU A 425 -143.05 -145.91 -127.73
N LEU A 426 -141.88 -146.10 -128.35
CA LEU A 426 -141.76 -146.63 -129.71
C LEU A 426 -142.19 -148.11 -129.78
N GLU A 427 -141.96 -148.90 -128.72
CA GLU A 427 -142.44 -150.28 -128.62
C GLU A 427 -143.94 -150.36 -128.35
N ALA A 428 -144.50 -149.45 -127.55
CA ALA A 428 -145.89 -149.56 -127.10
C ALA A 428 -146.95 -149.36 -128.19
N LYS A 429 -146.73 -148.58 -129.26
CA LYS A 429 -147.81 -148.32 -130.24
C LYS A 429 -147.48 -148.55 -131.71
N LEU A 430 -146.31 -149.14 -131.99
CA LEU A 430 -146.22 -150.21 -132.98
C LEU A 430 -147.31 -151.28 -132.77
N THR A 431 -147.75 -151.53 -131.53
CA THR A 431 -148.90 -152.41 -131.24
C THR A 431 -150.23 -151.91 -131.79
N ALA A 432 -150.40 -150.60 -132.03
CA ALA A 432 -151.62 -150.08 -132.66
C ALA A 432 -151.60 -150.25 -134.19
N VAL A 433 -150.41 -150.25 -134.80
CA VAL A 433 -150.22 -150.71 -136.17
C VAL A 433 -150.47 -152.23 -136.28
N ALA A 434 -150.16 -153.05 -135.27
CA ALA A 434 -150.44 -154.49 -135.32
C ALA A 434 -151.95 -154.82 -135.40
N MET A 435 -152.82 -153.89 -134.97
CA MET A 435 -154.27 -153.99 -135.18
C MET A 435 -154.77 -153.46 -136.54
N GLN A 436 -153.87 -153.25 -137.52
CA GLN A 436 -154.15 -153.55 -138.95
C GLN A 436 -155.03 -154.79 -139.13
N ARG A 437 -154.90 -155.74 -138.21
CA ARG A 437 -155.24 -157.14 -138.33
C ARG A 437 -156.63 -157.46 -138.85
N MET A 438 -157.57 -157.26 -137.96
CA MET A 438 -158.70 -158.18 -137.91
C MET A 438 -159.90 -157.71 -138.69
N GLU A 439 -160.07 -156.42 -138.95
CA GLU A 439 -161.32 -155.97 -139.57
C GLU A 439 -161.07 -155.31 -140.91
N VAL A 440 -160.71 -156.19 -141.85
CA VAL A 440 -161.31 -156.22 -143.18
C VAL A 440 -162.62 -157.05 -143.20
N GLU A 441 -162.85 -158.07 -142.37
CA GLU A 441 -163.72 -159.18 -142.85
C GLU A 441 -165.17 -159.30 -142.36
N ASP A 442 -165.59 -158.95 -141.14
CA ASP A 442 -166.95 -159.37 -140.71
C ASP A 442 -168.04 -158.33 -140.91
N LYS A 443 -168.54 -158.22 -142.14
CA LYS A 443 -169.85 -157.63 -142.51
C LYS A 443 -169.80 -156.12 -142.74
N LYS A 444 -170.55 -155.58 -143.69
CA LYS A 444 -171.37 -156.07 -144.81
C LYS A 444 -171.73 -154.82 -145.60
#